data_AF-G4TV56-F1
#
_entry.id   AF-G4TV56-F1
#
_cell.length_a   1.000
_cell.length_b   1.000
_cell.length_c   1.000
_cell.angle_alpha   90.00
_cell.angle_beta   90.00
_cell.angle_gamma   90.00
#
_symmetry.space_group_name_H-M   'P 1'
#
loop_
_entity.id
_entity.type
_entity.pdbx_description
1 polymer ?
#
loop_
_entity_poly.entity_id
_entity_poly.type
_entity_poly.pdbx_seq_one_letter_code
_entity_poly.pdbx_strand_id
1 'polypeptide(L)'
;SDKPKAIFEDSSDDIAPDNEVLESVGDSALDLAVSSLIRNKYPGLRVGPHAKIRSLVVCVGTIAQISQHYRLADNLLADGRHLVSLQSSTYIQADLFEAYVGGLYADWGYEHIRPWLYRILTPYVEEAYRIVKMEYKCAVSSNK
;
A
#
# COMPACT_ATOMS: atom_id res chain seq x y z
N SER A 1 -4.02 14.98 -16.51
CA SER A 1 -5.22 15.66 -17.02
C SER A 1 -6.30 15.55 -15.95
N ASP A 2 -7.12 16.57 -15.78
CA ASP A 2 -8.29 16.53 -14.89
C ASP A 2 -9.32 15.56 -15.47
N LYS A 3 -9.52 14.40 -14.83
CA LYS A 3 -10.67 13.53 -15.12
C LYS A 3 -11.98 14.24 -14.69
N PRO A 4 -13.06 14.20 -15.48
CA PRO A 4 -14.33 14.83 -15.12
C PRO A 4 -14.92 14.17 -13.87
N LYS A 5 -15.19 14.95 -12.81
CA LYS A 5 -15.68 14.48 -11.50
C LYS A 5 -17.12 13.90 -11.47
N ALA A 6 -17.69 13.48 -12.59
CA ALA A 6 -19.07 12.99 -12.63
C ALA A 6 -19.31 11.89 -13.69
N ILE A 7 -18.45 10.87 -13.69
CA ILE A 7 -18.66 9.63 -14.46
C ILE A 7 -18.85 8.52 -13.42
N PHE A 8 -19.96 7.79 -13.51
CA PHE A 8 -20.29 6.70 -12.57
C PHE A 8 -19.70 5.35 -13.04
N GLU A 9 -19.62 5.14 -14.34
CA GLU A 9 -19.10 3.94 -15.00
C GLU A 9 -18.21 4.35 -16.16
N ASP A 10 -17.04 3.73 -16.28
CA ASP A 10 -16.20 3.87 -17.46
C ASP A 10 -16.91 3.32 -18.69
N SER A 11 -16.63 3.90 -19.86
CA SER A 11 -17.19 3.40 -21.11
C SER A 11 -16.68 2.00 -21.40
N SER A 12 -17.55 1.09 -21.85
CA SER A 12 -17.14 -0.24 -22.33
C SER A 12 -16.17 -0.19 -23.53
N ASP A 13 -16.09 0.96 -24.20
CA ASP A 13 -15.19 1.21 -25.34
C ASP A 13 -13.84 1.81 -24.91
N ASP A 14 -13.59 2.02 -23.61
CA ASP A 14 -12.30 2.54 -23.13
C ASP A 14 -11.26 1.41 -23.09
N ILE A 15 -10.35 1.42 -24.07
CA ILE A 15 -9.39 0.32 -24.34
C ILE A 15 -8.23 0.32 -23.32
N ALA A 16 -8.14 1.33 -22.46
CA ALA A 16 -7.19 1.39 -21.36
C ALA A 16 -7.97 1.47 -20.04
N PRO A 17 -8.34 0.33 -19.42
CA PRO A 17 -8.79 0.37 -18.04
C PRO A 17 -7.62 0.93 -17.23
N ASP A 18 -7.82 2.13 -16.67
CA ASP A 18 -6.90 2.63 -15.66
C ASP A 18 -6.85 1.56 -14.55
N ASN A 19 -5.67 1.35 -13.98
CA ASN A 19 -5.50 0.27 -12.99
C ASN A 19 -6.19 0.60 -11.65
N GLU A 20 -6.98 1.68 -11.59
CA GLU A 20 -7.69 2.21 -10.42
C GLU A 20 -8.57 1.16 -9.70
N VAL A 21 -9.24 0.28 -10.44
CA VAL A 21 -10.03 -0.80 -9.81
C VAL A 21 -9.11 -1.82 -9.11
N LEU A 22 -8.01 -2.20 -9.76
CA LEU A 22 -7.04 -3.12 -9.19
C LEU A 22 -6.28 -2.46 -8.02
N GLU A 23 -5.97 -1.18 -8.14
CA GLU A 23 -5.39 -0.35 -7.07
C GLU A 23 -6.28 -0.40 -5.83
N SER A 24 -7.57 -0.10 -5.98
CA SER A 24 -8.53 -0.12 -4.87
C SER A 24 -8.65 -1.51 -4.20
N VAL A 25 -8.65 -2.58 -5.00
CA VAL A 25 -8.64 -3.96 -4.49
C VAL A 25 -7.34 -4.26 -3.75
N GLY A 26 -6.21 -3.83 -4.32
CA GLY A 26 -4.87 -4.01 -3.77
C GLY A 26 -4.66 -3.28 -2.45
N ASP A 27 -5.08 -2.02 -2.35
CA ASP A 27 -5.06 -1.23 -1.11
C ASP A 27 -5.83 -1.98 -0.02
N SER A 28 -7.07 -2.40 -0.30
CA SER A 28 -7.88 -3.18 0.65
C SER A 28 -7.19 -4.48 1.10
N ALA A 29 -6.52 -5.18 0.17
CA ALA A 29 -5.79 -6.41 0.48
C ALA A 29 -4.55 -6.14 1.35
N LEU A 30 -3.82 -5.05 1.08
CA LEU A 30 -2.68 -4.61 1.89
C LEU A 30 -3.12 -4.21 3.29
N ASP A 31 -4.22 -3.48 3.40
CA ASP A 31 -4.76 -2.99 4.66
C ASP A 31 -5.19 -4.15 5.58
N LEU A 32 -5.80 -5.19 5.00
CA LEU A 32 -6.12 -6.43 5.68
C LEU A 32 -4.85 -7.22 6.07
N ALA A 33 -3.87 -7.31 5.18
CA ALA A 33 -2.62 -8.03 5.43
C ALA A 33 -1.83 -7.40 6.57
N VAL A 34 -1.64 -6.08 6.55
CA VAL A 34 -0.97 -5.33 7.60
C VAL A 34 -1.73 -5.45 8.93
N SER A 35 -3.05 -5.25 8.91
CA SER A 35 -3.88 -5.34 10.13
C SER A 35 -3.77 -6.71 10.80
N SER A 36 -3.83 -7.77 10.00
CA SER A 36 -3.74 -9.16 10.44
C SER A 36 -2.34 -9.52 10.92
N LEU A 37 -1.30 -9.06 10.21
CA LEU A 37 0.10 -9.26 10.58
C LEU A 37 0.43 -8.61 11.94
N ILE A 38 0.01 -7.36 12.15
CA ILE A 38 0.19 -6.65 13.42
C ILE A 38 -0.51 -7.42 14.55
N ARG A 39 -1.76 -7.84 14.35
CA ARG A 39 -2.53 -8.59 15.36
C ARG A 39 -1.84 -9.90 15.74
N ASN A 40 -1.33 -10.64 14.76
CA ASN A 40 -0.67 -11.93 15.00
C ASN A 40 0.66 -11.76 15.73
N LYS A 41 1.44 -10.75 15.35
CA LYS A 41 2.79 -10.52 15.90
C LYS A 41 2.77 -9.83 17.26
N TYR A 42 1.78 -8.98 17.49
CA TYR A 42 1.65 -8.16 18.70
C TYR A 42 0.22 -8.21 19.28
N PRO A 43 -0.24 -9.38 19.76
CA PRO A 43 -1.64 -9.59 20.14
C PRO A 43 -2.12 -8.72 21.32
N GLY A 44 -1.19 -8.15 22.10
CA GLY A 44 -1.51 -7.25 23.22
C GLY A 44 -1.62 -5.77 22.88
N LEU A 45 -1.50 -5.37 21.59
CA LEU A 45 -1.62 -3.97 21.20
C LEU A 45 -3.05 -3.46 21.37
N ARG A 46 -3.18 -2.24 21.91
CA ARG A 46 -4.44 -1.49 21.91
C ARG A 46 -4.76 -0.97 20.50
N VAL A 47 -6.03 -0.67 20.26
CA VAL A 47 -6.54 -0.17 18.98
C VAL A 47 -5.79 1.08 18.49
N GLY A 48 -5.50 2.05 19.36
CA GLY A 48 -4.79 3.28 18.99
C GLY A 48 -3.39 3.02 18.39
N PRO A 49 -2.47 2.39 19.15
CA PRO A 49 -1.17 1.96 18.61
C PRO A 49 -1.28 1.05 17.38
N HIS A 50 -2.25 0.11 17.33
CA HIS A 50 -2.47 -0.75 16.17
C HIS A 50 -2.76 0.07 14.91
N ALA A 51 -3.73 1.00 14.99
CA ALA A 51 -4.09 1.86 13.87
C ALA A 51 -2.92 2.76 13.45
N LYS A 52 -2.14 3.30 14.40
CA LYS A 52 -0.97 4.14 14.10
C LYS A 52 0.16 3.36 13.42
N ILE A 53 0.42 2.12 13.84
CA ILE A 53 1.39 1.25 13.17
C ILE A 53 0.91 0.95 11.76
N ARG A 54 -0.36 0.56 11.59
CA ARG A 54 -0.92 0.30 10.26
C ARG A 54 -0.75 1.49 9.33
N SER A 55 -1.15 2.69 9.75
CA SER A 55 -1.05 3.90 8.91
C SER A 55 0.38 4.26 8.51
N LEU A 56 1.39 3.90 9.31
CA LEU A 56 2.78 4.09 8.93
C LEU A 56 3.22 3.10 7.85
N VAL A 57 2.72 1.86 7.89
CA VAL A 57 3.09 0.80 6.95
C VAL A 57 2.38 0.94 5.61
N VAL A 58 1.09 1.28 5.61
CA VAL A 58 0.29 1.48 4.37
C VAL A 58 0.34 2.91 3.85
N CYS A 59 1.32 3.72 4.26
CA CYS A 59 1.44 5.06 3.71
C CYS A 59 2.07 5.03 2.31
N VAL A 60 1.66 5.98 1.47
CA VAL A 60 2.17 6.17 0.09
C VAL A 60 3.69 6.07 0.01
N GLY A 61 4.40 6.67 0.97
CA GLY A 61 5.87 6.63 1.00
C GLY A 61 6.44 5.22 1.16
N THR A 62 5.86 4.41 2.06
CA THR A 62 6.30 3.02 2.28
C THR A 62 5.89 2.13 1.12
N ILE A 63 4.66 2.25 0.62
CA ILE A 63 4.18 1.45 -0.51
C ILE A 63 4.98 1.75 -1.78
N ALA A 64 5.28 3.02 -2.06
CA ALA A 64 6.13 3.42 -3.18
C ALA A 64 7.56 2.86 -3.06
N GLN A 65 8.14 2.82 -1.87
CA GLN A 65 9.46 2.20 -1.66
C GLN A 65 9.44 0.72 -2.00
N ILE A 66 8.38 -0.01 -1.60
CA ILE A 66 8.23 -1.42 -1.96
C ILE A 66 8.12 -1.56 -3.48
N SER A 67 7.31 -0.74 -4.15
CA SER A 67 7.19 -0.70 -5.61
C SER A 67 8.54 -0.53 -6.33
N GLN A 68 9.36 0.40 -5.83
CA GLN A 68 10.69 0.66 -6.36
C GLN A 68 11.63 -0.55 -6.23
N HIS A 69 11.54 -1.31 -5.13
CA HIS A 69 12.30 -2.56 -4.97
C HIS A 69 11.94 -3.61 -6.03
N TYR A 70 10.68 -3.63 -6.47
CA TYR A 70 10.20 -4.49 -7.55
C TYR A 70 10.40 -3.91 -8.95
N ARG A 71 10.80 -2.64 -9.05
CA ARG A 71 10.98 -1.90 -10.31
C ARG A 71 9.71 -1.92 -11.18
N LEU A 72 8.53 -1.86 -10.55
CA LEU A 72 7.26 -1.97 -11.27
C LEU A 72 7.06 -0.88 -12.33
N ALA A 73 7.52 0.34 -12.03
CA ALA A 73 7.42 1.47 -12.94
C ALA A 73 8.21 1.30 -14.25
N ASP A 74 9.20 0.39 -14.32
CA ASP A 74 9.95 0.13 -15.55
C ASP A 74 9.04 -0.41 -16.67
N ASN A 75 7.92 -1.03 -16.30
CA ASN A 75 6.93 -1.57 -17.24
C ASN A 75 5.67 -0.69 -17.37
N LEU A 76 5.71 0.54 -16.87
CA LEU A 76 4.58 1.47 -16.97
C LEU A 76 4.29 1.80 -18.45
N LEU A 77 3.05 1.57 -18.88
CA LEU A 77 2.57 1.96 -20.20
C LEU A 77 1.92 3.34 -20.09
N ALA A 78 2.60 4.36 -20.58
CA ALA A 78 2.12 5.75 -20.59
C ALA A 78 2.64 6.52 -21.81
N ASP A 79 2.12 7.72 -22.05
CA ASP A 79 2.67 8.65 -23.05
C ASP A 79 4.15 8.91 -22.75
N GLY A 80 5.01 8.58 -23.72
CA GLY A 80 6.47 8.69 -23.60
C GLY A 80 6.97 10.08 -23.20
N ARG A 81 6.20 11.15 -23.46
CA ARG A 81 6.56 12.52 -23.05
C ARG A 81 6.55 12.71 -21.53
N HIS A 82 5.72 11.94 -20.81
CA HIS A 82 5.55 12.04 -19.37
C HIS A 82 6.11 10.83 -18.62
N LEU A 83 6.54 9.79 -19.33
CA LEU A 83 6.94 8.50 -18.75
C LEU A 83 7.97 8.65 -17.63
N VAL A 84 9.06 9.39 -17.84
CA VAL A 84 10.10 9.59 -16.82
C VAL A 84 9.54 10.25 -15.56
N SER A 85 8.71 11.29 -15.73
CA SER A 85 8.08 11.97 -14.59
C SER A 85 7.12 11.06 -13.83
N LEU A 86 6.33 10.26 -14.54
CA LEU A 86 5.38 9.31 -13.94
C LEU A 86 6.12 8.18 -13.21
N GLN A 87 7.17 7.62 -13.81
CA GLN A 87 8.00 6.58 -13.20
C GLN A 87 8.69 7.08 -11.91
N SER A 88 8.99 8.37 -11.82
CA SER A 88 9.59 8.98 -10.63
C SER A 88 8.58 9.40 -9.55
N SER A 89 7.28 9.41 -9.88
CA SER A 89 6.24 9.87 -8.96
C SER A 89 6.00 8.85 -7.84
N THR A 90 6.11 9.30 -6.59
CA THR A 90 5.82 8.46 -5.41
C THR A 90 4.39 7.95 -5.41
N TYR A 91 3.41 8.77 -5.83
CA TYR A 91 2.01 8.35 -5.90
C TYR A 91 1.85 7.23 -6.93
N ILE A 92 2.34 7.43 -8.16
CA ILE A 92 2.26 6.39 -9.22
C ILE A 92 2.97 5.10 -8.79
N GLN A 93 4.10 5.20 -8.09
CA GLN A 93 4.77 4.02 -7.55
C GLN A 93 3.90 3.28 -6.53
N ALA A 94 3.22 3.99 -5.64
CA ALA A 94 2.31 3.37 -4.67
C ALA A 94 1.12 2.71 -5.39
N ASP A 95 0.45 3.44 -6.27
CA ASP A 95 -0.71 2.98 -7.04
C ASP A 95 -0.35 1.75 -7.89
N LEU A 96 0.85 1.73 -8.51
CA LEU A 96 1.35 0.57 -9.25
C LEU A 96 1.52 -0.68 -8.40
N PHE A 97 2.01 -0.51 -7.16
CA PHE A 97 2.18 -1.65 -6.27
C PHE A 97 0.83 -2.16 -5.75
N GLU A 98 -0.08 -1.26 -5.41
CA GLU A 98 -1.46 -1.60 -5.06
C GLU A 98 -2.14 -2.34 -6.21
N ALA A 99 -2.10 -1.79 -7.42
CA ALA A 99 -2.65 -2.45 -8.61
C ALA A 99 -2.02 -3.82 -8.87
N TYR A 100 -0.70 -3.96 -8.68
CA TYR A 100 -0.03 -5.24 -8.79
C TYR A 100 -0.55 -6.26 -7.78
N VAL A 101 -0.71 -5.87 -6.51
CA VAL A 101 -1.32 -6.71 -5.47
C VAL A 101 -2.77 -7.06 -5.82
N GLY A 102 -3.54 -6.11 -6.35
CA GLY A 102 -4.91 -6.32 -6.83
C GLY A 102 -4.99 -7.36 -7.94
N GLY A 103 -4.07 -7.31 -8.91
CA GLY A 103 -3.97 -8.31 -9.97
C GLY A 103 -3.65 -9.70 -9.42
N LEU A 104 -2.66 -9.81 -8.52
CA LEU A 104 -2.34 -11.09 -7.87
C LEU A 104 -3.50 -11.64 -7.04
N TYR A 105 -4.25 -10.76 -6.37
CA TYR A 105 -5.46 -11.12 -5.63
C TYR A 105 -6.53 -11.66 -6.59
N ALA A 106 -6.75 -11.01 -7.73
CA ALA A 106 -7.74 -11.43 -8.71
C ALA A 106 -7.40 -12.82 -9.30
N ASP A 107 -6.12 -13.07 -9.58
CA ASP A 107 -5.67 -14.32 -10.18
C ASP A 107 -5.68 -15.50 -9.19
N TRP A 108 -5.24 -15.30 -7.94
CA TRP A 108 -4.97 -16.41 -7.01
C TRP A 108 -5.72 -16.33 -5.68
N GLY A 109 -6.36 -15.21 -5.37
CA GLY A 109 -7.05 -14.97 -4.12
C GLY A 109 -6.11 -14.68 -2.94
N TYR A 110 -6.70 -14.12 -1.88
CA TYR A 110 -5.96 -13.60 -0.72
C TYR A 110 -5.08 -14.65 -0.03
N GLU A 111 -5.60 -15.86 0.22
CA GLU A 111 -4.86 -16.87 0.98
C GLU A 111 -3.57 -17.32 0.29
N HIS A 112 -3.52 -17.26 -1.04
CA HIS A 112 -2.31 -17.57 -1.80
C HIS A 112 -1.26 -16.46 -1.72
N ILE A 113 -1.68 -15.19 -1.79
CA ILE A 113 -0.76 -14.05 -1.78
C ILE A 113 -0.34 -13.63 -0.36
N ARG A 114 -1.13 -13.98 0.67
CA ARG A 114 -0.93 -13.56 2.06
C ARG A 114 0.46 -13.92 2.62
N PRO A 115 1.02 -15.13 2.45
CA PRO A 115 2.36 -15.44 2.94
C PRO A 115 3.45 -14.55 2.33
N TRP A 116 3.31 -14.22 1.05
CA TRP A 116 4.23 -13.31 0.36
C TRP A 116 4.08 -11.88 0.89
N LEU A 117 2.83 -11.37 1.01
CA LEU A 117 2.55 -10.07 1.63
C LEU A 117 3.13 -9.97 3.05
N TYR A 118 2.97 -11.02 3.86
CA TYR A 118 3.51 -11.03 5.22
C TYR A 118 5.03 -10.93 5.22
N ARG A 119 5.70 -11.64 4.32
CA ARG A 119 7.15 -11.61 4.21
C ARG A 119 7.66 -10.20 3.86
N ILE A 120 7.05 -9.54 2.89
CA ILE A 120 7.50 -8.20 2.46
C ILE A 120 7.13 -7.11 3.48
N LEU A 121 5.97 -7.22 4.16
CA LEU A 121 5.47 -6.21 5.09
C LEU A 121 6.07 -6.32 6.51
N THR A 122 6.56 -7.50 6.91
CA THR A 122 7.13 -7.73 8.25
C THR A 122 8.20 -6.71 8.67
N PRO A 123 9.24 -6.41 7.86
CA PRO A 123 10.26 -5.45 8.28
C PRO A 123 9.68 -4.04 8.52
N TYR A 124 8.71 -3.61 7.72
CA TYR A 124 8.04 -2.32 7.89
C TYR A 124 7.16 -2.30 9.15
N VAL A 125 6.44 -3.38 9.43
CA VAL A 125 5.65 -3.54 10.67
C VAL A 125 6.54 -3.50 11.91
N GLU A 126 7.71 -4.15 11.87
CA GLU A 126 8.66 -4.16 12.98
C GLU A 126 9.28 -2.77 13.25
N GLU A 127 9.64 -2.04 12.19
CA GLU A 127 10.12 -0.65 12.30
C GLU A 127 9.02 0.26 12.85
N ALA A 128 7.83 0.24 12.26
CA ALA A 128 6.71 1.06 12.70
C ALA A 128 6.31 0.76 14.16
N TYR A 129 6.35 -0.51 14.58
CA TYR A 129 6.15 -0.88 15.98
C TYR A 129 7.20 -0.25 16.90
N ARG A 130 8.48 -0.28 16.52
CA ARG A 130 9.56 0.35 17.31
C ARG A 130 9.35 1.84 17.44
N ILE A 131 9.05 2.54 16.34
CA ILE A 131 8.78 3.99 16.33
C ILE A 131 7.63 4.31 17.28
N VAL A 132 6.47 3.70 17.08
CA VAL A 132 5.27 3.98 17.88
C VAL A 132 5.50 3.64 19.36
N LYS A 133 6.18 2.53 19.66
CA LYS A 133 6.49 2.17 21.06
C LYS A 133 7.37 3.22 21.75
N MET A 134 8.32 3.82 21.05
CA MET A 134 9.17 4.86 21.63
C MET A 134 8.40 6.15 21.88
N GLU A 135 7.53 6.57 20.95
CA GLU A 135 6.68 7.76 21.14
C GLU A 135 5.81 7.65 22.39
N TYR A 136 5.16 6.49 22.61
CA TYR A 136 4.34 6.26 23.80
C TYR A 136 5.17 6.28 25.10
N LYS A 137 6.41 5.77 25.07
CA LYS A 137 7.31 5.84 26.24
C LYS A 137 7.70 7.29 26.55
N CYS A 138 8.08 8.07 25.54
CA CYS A 138 8.45 9.47 25.72
C CYS A 138 7.28 10.30 26.27
N ALA A 139 6.07 10.13 25.72
CA ALA A 139 4.88 10.84 26.19
C ALA A 139 4.56 10.56 27.67
N VAL A 140 4.76 9.33 28.14
CA VAL A 140 4.56 8.97 29.55
C VAL A 140 5.64 9.57 30.45
N SER A 141 6.89 9.64 29.98
CA SER A 141 8.00 10.26 30.72
C SER A 141 7.90 11.79 30.81
N SER A 142 7.28 12.46 29.83
CA SER A 142 7.06 13.91 29.84
C SER A 142 5.88 14.37 30.71
N ASN A 143 5.02 13.45 31.14
CA ASN A 143 3.87 13.72 32.01
C ASN A 143 4.11 13.35 33.49
N LYS A 144 5.37 13.06 33.85
CA LYS A 144 5.84 12.90 35.23
C LYS A 144 6.79 14.02 35.58
#